data_AF-A0A937Y4Y2-F1
#
_entry.id   AF-A0A937Y4Y2-F1
#
_cell.length_a   1.000
_cell.length_b   1.000
_cell.length_c   1.000
_cell.angle_alpha   90.00
_cell.angle_beta   90.00
_cell.angle_gamma   90.00
#
_symmetry.space_group_name_H-M   'P 1'
#
loop_
_entity.id
_entity.type
_entity.pdbx_description
1 polymer ?
#
loop_
_entity_poly.entity_id
_entity_poly.type
_entity_poly.pdbx_seq_one_letter_code
_entity_poly.pdbx_strand_id
1 'polypeptide(L)'
;MRKSLICFAVGTVLLSGCSTMDLGFGGKRPDPTPAPEPAAVQGKPAPRVSAPPQLSSNERRRPLLATGYAVISIQPHHLPAQQRLLAIRAAKLDAYRGLAEQVYGQYLDGATTVADATLRSDRVRSRVEGLIHGAEVVNIAPVGNDTYEMTLSLDRDVMYELRAIYLDEMARLGR
;
A
#
# COMPACT_ATOMS: atom_id res chain seq x y z
N MET A 1 -12.00 4.84 -58.92
CA MET A 1 -10.80 5.64 -59.29
C MET A 1 -10.29 6.27 -58.00
N ARG A 2 -9.10 6.06 -57.42
CA ARG A 2 -7.83 5.42 -57.80
C ARG A 2 -7.19 4.82 -56.53
N LYS A 3 -6.47 3.70 -56.70
CA LYS A 3 -5.64 2.98 -55.71
C LYS A 3 -4.26 3.65 -55.55
N SER A 4 -3.64 3.51 -54.38
CA SER A 4 -2.17 3.53 -54.12
C SER A 4 -1.99 2.99 -52.70
N LEU A 5 -1.47 1.80 -52.37
CA LEU A 5 -0.50 0.88 -52.98
C LEU A 5 0.88 1.50 -53.21
N ILE A 6 1.67 1.58 -52.13
CA ILE A 6 3.13 1.70 -52.19
C ILE A 6 3.69 0.48 -51.46
N CYS A 7 4.04 -0.54 -52.25
CA CYS A 7 4.95 -1.61 -51.87
C CYS A 7 6.37 -1.07 -51.99
N PHE A 8 7.16 -1.12 -50.92
CA PHE A 8 8.62 -1.09 -51.04
C PHE A 8 9.17 -2.50 -50.91
N ALA A 9 9.82 -2.91 -51.99
CA ALA A 9 10.41 -4.20 -52.21
C ALA A 9 11.74 -4.35 -51.44
N VAL A 10 11.96 -5.57 -50.95
CA VAL A 10 13.24 -6.32 -50.93
C VAL A 10 14.40 -5.72 -50.15
N GLY A 11 14.71 -6.38 -49.03
CA GLY A 11 15.98 -6.29 -48.32
C GLY A 11 16.29 -7.60 -47.61
N THR A 12 16.54 -8.68 -48.37
CA THR A 12 17.14 -9.92 -47.85
C THR A 12 18.60 -9.67 -47.50
N VAL A 13 18.93 -9.66 -46.21
CA VAL A 13 20.32 -9.69 -45.72
C VAL A 13 20.56 -11.06 -45.09
N LEU A 14 21.17 -11.95 -45.87
CA LEU A 14 21.88 -13.13 -45.39
C LEU A 14 23.25 -12.68 -44.91
N LEU A 15 23.49 -12.62 -43.59
CA LEU A 15 24.86 -12.65 -43.07
C LEU A 15 25.01 -13.74 -42.02
N SER A 16 25.72 -14.76 -42.47
CA SER A 16 26.40 -15.84 -41.78
C SER A 16 27.34 -15.34 -40.66
N GLY A 17 27.49 -16.17 -39.62
CA GLY A 17 28.75 -16.28 -38.88
C GLY A 17 28.75 -15.69 -37.47
N CYS A 18 28.36 -16.51 -36.47
CA CYS A 18 28.90 -16.33 -35.12
C CYS A 18 30.25 -17.06 -35.05
N SER A 19 31.34 -16.32 -35.20
CA SER A 19 32.68 -16.79 -34.83
C SER A 19 32.82 -16.70 -33.31
N THR A 20 33.09 -17.84 -32.69
CA THR A 20 33.45 -18.00 -31.29
C THR A 20 34.81 -17.32 -31.04
N MET A 21 34.80 -16.21 -30.29
CA MET A 21 36.01 -15.67 -29.69
C MET A 21 36.23 -16.36 -28.34
N ASP A 22 37.10 -17.36 -28.37
CA ASP A 22 37.78 -17.95 -27.22
C ASP A 22 38.68 -16.88 -26.58
N LEU A 23 38.20 -16.22 -25.53
CA LEU A 23 39.08 -15.53 -24.60
C LEU A 23 39.56 -16.54 -23.58
N GLY A 24 40.74 -17.10 -23.86
CA GLY A 24 41.47 -17.96 -22.95
C GLY A 24 41.67 -17.28 -21.60
N PHE A 25 40.92 -17.73 -20.59
CA PHE A 25 41.21 -17.50 -19.18
C PHE A 25 42.01 -18.69 -18.62
N GLY A 26 43.20 -18.89 -19.18
CA GLY A 26 44.23 -19.72 -18.59
C GLY A 26 44.93 -18.95 -17.47
N GLY A 27 44.41 -19.03 -16.26
CA GLY A 27 44.98 -18.36 -15.09
C GLY A 27 44.51 -18.99 -13.79
N LYS A 28 45.30 -19.93 -13.27
CA LYS A 28 45.44 -20.41 -11.88
C LYS A 28 44.30 -20.00 -10.91
N ARG A 29 43.50 -20.99 -10.45
CA ARG A 29 42.60 -20.80 -9.29
C ARG A 29 43.45 -20.29 -8.11
N PRO A 30 43.13 -19.14 -7.49
CA PRO A 30 43.71 -18.80 -6.20
C PRO A 30 43.20 -19.82 -5.17
N ASP A 31 44.11 -20.33 -4.35
CA ASP A 31 43.82 -21.26 -3.27
C ASP A 31 42.71 -20.70 -2.36
N PRO A 32 41.85 -21.56 -1.78
CA PRO A 32 40.84 -21.11 -0.84
C PRO A 32 41.53 -20.50 0.38
N THR A 33 41.40 -19.18 0.52
CA THR A 33 41.73 -18.50 1.77
C THR A 33 40.89 -19.14 2.87
N PRO A 34 41.48 -19.57 4.01
CA PRO A 34 40.70 -20.05 5.12
C PRO A 34 39.75 -18.92 5.55
N ALA A 35 38.46 -19.23 5.59
CA ALA A 35 37.45 -18.34 6.13
C ALA A 35 37.91 -17.90 7.54
N PRO A 36 37.86 -16.61 7.88
CA PRO A 36 38.13 -16.20 9.25
C PRO A 36 37.12 -16.92 10.16
N GLU A 37 37.64 -17.63 11.14
CA GLU A 37 36.87 -18.26 12.20
C GLU A 37 35.90 -17.23 12.81
N PRO A 38 34.64 -17.59 13.09
CA PRO A 38 33.71 -16.67 13.71
C PRO A 38 34.22 -16.31 15.10
N ALA A 39 34.71 -15.08 15.25
CA ALA A 39 35.03 -14.49 16.53
C ALA A 39 33.81 -14.66 17.46
N ALA A 40 34.05 -15.28 18.61
CA ALA A 40 33.05 -15.46 19.66
C ALA A 40 32.44 -14.11 20.04
N VAL A 41 31.20 -13.88 19.58
CA VAL A 41 30.38 -12.75 20.03
C VAL A 41 30.01 -13.05 21.48
N GLN A 42 30.67 -12.34 22.40
CA GLN A 42 30.32 -12.35 23.81
C GLN A 42 28.84 -11.96 23.94
N GLY A 43 28.03 -12.90 24.43
CA GLY A 43 26.60 -12.72 24.61
C GLY A 43 26.30 -11.62 25.62
N LYS A 44 26.02 -10.41 25.12
CA LYS A 44 25.26 -9.41 25.88
C LYS A 44 23.87 -10.00 26.11
N PRO A 45 23.35 -10.07 27.35
CA PRO A 45 22.01 -10.60 27.57
C PRO A 45 21.02 -9.76 26.76
N ALA A 46 20.18 -10.43 25.97
CA ALA A 46 19.04 -9.78 25.35
C ALA A 46 18.26 -9.01 26.43
N PRO A 47 17.81 -7.77 26.18
CA PRO A 47 16.95 -7.09 27.13
C PRO A 47 15.76 -8.00 27.38
N ARG A 48 15.55 -8.40 28.63
CA ARG A 48 14.31 -9.07 29.02
C ARG A 48 13.18 -8.18 28.52
N VAL A 49 12.37 -8.70 27.60
CA VAL A 49 11.12 -8.06 27.20
C VAL A 49 10.29 -7.99 28.48
N SER A 50 10.36 -6.83 29.14
CA SER A 50 9.48 -6.51 30.25
C SER A 50 8.05 -6.69 29.73
N ALA A 51 7.21 -7.31 30.57
CA ALA A 51 5.83 -7.61 30.25
C ALA A 51 5.16 -6.44 29.51
N PRO A 52 4.31 -6.71 28.50
CA PRO A 52 3.70 -5.66 27.71
C PRO A 52 3.09 -4.59 28.63
N PRO A 53 3.32 -3.29 28.31
CA PRO A 53 2.88 -2.20 29.16
C PRO A 53 1.39 -2.39 29.46
N GLN A 54 1.06 -2.50 30.75
CA GLN A 54 -0.31 -2.66 31.19
C GLN A 54 -1.04 -1.34 30.90
N LEU A 55 -1.71 -1.26 29.75
CA LEU A 55 -2.47 -0.10 29.34
C LEU A 55 -3.51 0.22 30.42
N SER A 56 -3.52 1.47 30.90
CA SER A 56 -4.53 2.00 31.81
C SER A 56 -5.94 1.76 31.24
N SER A 57 -6.94 1.53 32.09
CA SER A 57 -8.34 1.33 31.68
C SER A 57 -8.85 2.46 30.77
N ASN A 58 -8.37 3.69 30.98
CA ASN A 58 -8.72 4.85 30.15
C ASN A 58 -8.03 4.81 28.79
N GLU A 59 -6.81 4.30 28.71
CA GLU A 59 -6.07 4.08 27.47
C GLU A 59 -6.80 3.06 26.57
N ARG A 60 -7.39 2.03 27.20
CA ARG A 60 -8.19 1.00 26.52
C ARG A 60 -9.50 1.52 25.95
N ARG A 61 -10.01 2.67 26.44
CA ARG A 61 -11.26 3.29 26.00
C ARG A 61 -11.06 4.47 25.04
N ARG A 62 -9.83 4.76 24.62
CA ARG A 62 -9.61 5.87 23.69
C ARG A 62 -10.33 5.63 22.37
N PRO A 63 -11.09 6.60 21.84
CA PRO A 63 -11.75 6.44 20.55
C PRO A 63 -10.72 6.17 19.46
N LEU A 64 -11.14 5.45 18.42
CA LEU A 64 -10.36 5.33 17.20
C LEU A 64 -10.34 6.67 16.48
N LEU A 65 -9.16 7.06 16.00
CA LEU A 65 -8.99 8.27 15.22
C LEU A 65 -8.50 7.88 13.83
N ALA A 66 -9.08 8.49 12.81
CA ALA A 66 -8.51 8.47 11.47
C ALA A 66 -8.46 9.87 10.91
N THR A 67 -7.33 10.17 10.29
CA THR A 67 -7.09 11.42 9.60
C THR A 67 -7.12 11.16 8.10
N GLY A 68 -7.86 11.98 7.37
CA GLY A 68 -7.87 12.01 5.91
C GLY A 68 -7.35 13.34 5.37
N TYR A 69 -6.76 13.27 4.18
CA TYR A 69 -6.15 14.44 3.53
C TYR A 69 -6.73 14.65 2.14
N ALA A 70 -6.82 15.91 1.74
CA ALA A 70 -7.16 16.25 0.36
C ALA A 70 -6.53 17.55 -0.09
N VAL A 71 -5.99 17.53 -1.30
CA VAL A 71 -5.38 18.68 -1.96
C VAL A 71 -6.47 19.52 -2.62
N ILE A 72 -6.39 20.85 -2.52
CA ILE A 72 -7.38 21.81 -3.02
C ILE A 72 -7.24 21.98 -4.54
N SER A 73 -6.02 22.17 -5.03
CA SER A 73 -5.74 22.43 -6.44
C SER A 73 -6.18 21.32 -7.41
N ILE A 74 -6.16 20.06 -6.98
CA ILE A 74 -6.55 18.91 -7.80
C ILE A 74 -8.07 18.71 -7.89
N GLN A 75 -8.85 19.41 -7.07
CA GLN A 75 -10.30 19.24 -7.08
C GLN A 75 -10.89 19.75 -8.39
N PRO A 76 -11.83 19.02 -9.00
CA PRO A 76 -12.35 19.31 -10.34
C PRO A 76 -13.32 20.50 -10.31
N HIS A 77 -12.78 21.71 -10.13
CA HIS A 77 -13.56 22.95 -10.16
C HIS A 77 -12.69 24.16 -10.48
N HIS A 78 -13.24 25.16 -11.17
CA HIS A 78 -12.50 26.38 -11.54
C HIS A 78 -12.56 27.49 -10.49
N LEU A 79 -13.63 27.53 -9.69
CA LEU A 79 -13.79 28.49 -8.59
C LEU A 79 -13.00 28.04 -7.34
N PRO A 80 -12.05 28.84 -6.81
CA PRO A 80 -11.24 28.46 -5.66
C PRO A 80 -12.05 28.16 -4.39
N ALA A 81 -13.14 28.91 -4.16
CA ALA A 81 -14.03 28.68 -3.03
C ALA A 81 -14.68 27.28 -3.09
N GLN A 82 -15.09 26.85 -4.28
CA GLN A 82 -15.72 25.55 -4.47
C GLN A 82 -14.69 24.41 -4.47
N GLN A 83 -13.48 24.63 -5.00
CA GLN A 83 -12.37 23.68 -4.83
C GLN A 83 -12.09 23.40 -3.35
N ARG A 84 -12.11 24.43 -2.49
CA ARG A 84 -11.93 24.26 -1.04
C ARG A 84 -13.02 23.39 -0.41
N LEU A 85 -14.30 23.61 -0.76
CA LEU A 85 -15.40 22.79 -0.25
C LEU A 85 -15.30 21.33 -0.74
N LEU A 86 -14.89 21.12 -1.99
CA LEU A 86 -14.64 19.79 -2.53
C LEU A 86 -13.46 19.11 -1.82
N ALA A 87 -12.39 19.84 -1.52
CA ALA A 87 -11.25 19.31 -0.78
C ALA A 87 -11.64 18.88 0.63
N ILE A 88 -12.41 19.69 1.36
CA ILE A 88 -12.93 19.31 2.69
C ILE A 88 -13.78 18.03 2.59
N ARG A 89 -14.63 17.91 1.55
CA ARG A 89 -15.43 16.70 1.31
C ARG A 89 -14.55 15.48 0.98
N ALA A 90 -13.52 15.65 0.17
CA ALA A 90 -12.58 14.59 -0.18
C ALA A 90 -11.79 14.13 1.05
N ALA A 91 -11.30 15.06 1.88
CA ALA A 91 -10.60 14.73 3.14
C ALA A 91 -11.51 13.96 4.10
N LYS A 92 -12.80 14.32 4.16
CA LYS A 92 -13.80 13.56 4.94
C LYS A 92 -13.95 12.12 4.45
N LEU A 93 -14.06 11.90 3.15
CA LEU A 93 -14.18 10.56 2.57
C LEU A 93 -12.91 9.73 2.78
N ASP A 94 -11.75 10.38 2.68
CA ASP A 94 -10.46 9.73 2.97
C ASP A 94 -10.34 9.32 4.44
N ALA A 95 -10.80 10.16 5.37
CA ALA A 95 -10.82 9.84 6.79
C ALA A 95 -11.76 8.66 7.10
N TYR A 96 -12.95 8.61 6.46
CA TYR A 96 -13.85 7.45 6.58
C TYR A 96 -13.23 6.17 6.04
N ARG A 97 -12.52 6.24 4.92
CA ARG A 97 -11.77 5.10 4.39
C ARG A 97 -10.74 4.62 5.42
N GLY A 98 -9.98 5.54 6.01
CA GLY A 98 -9.03 5.22 7.08
C GLY A 98 -9.69 4.57 8.30
N LEU A 99 -10.88 5.01 8.71
CA LEU A 99 -11.65 4.33 9.77
C LEU A 99 -12.06 2.93 9.32
N ALA A 100 -12.61 2.78 8.12
CA ALA A 100 -13.05 1.49 7.60
C ALA A 100 -11.90 0.47 7.53
N GLU A 101 -10.70 0.91 7.14
CA GLU A 101 -9.48 0.09 7.15
C GLU A 101 -9.11 -0.38 8.55
N GLN A 102 -9.25 0.50 9.56
CA GLN A 102 -8.95 0.16 10.94
C GLN A 102 -10.01 -0.79 11.55
N VAL A 103 -11.28 -0.68 11.15
CA VAL A 103 -12.37 -1.50 11.70
C VAL A 103 -12.48 -2.86 11.01
N TYR A 104 -12.56 -2.86 9.67
CA TYR A 104 -12.86 -4.04 8.87
C TYR A 104 -11.62 -4.68 8.24
N GLY A 105 -10.51 -3.95 8.17
CA GLY A 105 -9.32 -4.36 7.45
C GLY A 105 -9.39 -4.05 5.95
N GLN A 106 -8.37 -4.52 5.22
CA GLN A 106 -8.30 -4.42 3.77
C GLN A 106 -8.43 -5.82 3.15
N TYR A 107 -9.27 -5.94 2.13
CA TYR A 107 -9.35 -7.13 1.30
C TYR A 107 -8.30 -7.05 0.19
N LEU A 108 -7.44 -8.07 0.12
CA LEU A 108 -6.40 -8.22 -0.89
C LEU A 108 -6.78 -9.36 -1.83
N ASP A 109 -7.03 -9.04 -3.10
CA ASP A 109 -7.21 -10.08 -4.13
C ASP A 109 -5.83 -10.60 -4.57
N GLY A 110 -5.56 -11.84 -4.18
CA GLY A 110 -4.27 -12.52 -4.33
C GLY A 110 -4.22 -13.54 -5.47
N ALA A 111 -5.10 -13.45 -6.48
CA ALA A 111 -5.05 -14.34 -7.64
C ALA A 111 -3.66 -14.37 -8.31
N THR A 112 -2.83 -13.36 -8.06
CA THR A 112 -1.42 -13.33 -8.44
C THR A 112 -0.49 -13.57 -7.23
N THR A 113 0.44 -14.52 -7.35
CA THR A 113 1.52 -14.69 -6.36
C THR A 113 2.50 -13.51 -6.38
N VAL A 114 3.21 -13.24 -5.27
CA VAL A 114 4.20 -12.14 -5.16
C VAL A 114 5.30 -12.26 -6.24
N ALA A 115 5.69 -13.49 -6.59
CA ALA A 115 6.64 -13.74 -7.67
C ALA A 115 6.08 -13.28 -9.03
N ASP A 116 4.83 -13.65 -9.33
CA ASP A 116 4.17 -13.30 -10.58
C ASP A 116 3.83 -11.79 -10.68
N ALA A 117 3.54 -11.12 -9.57
CA ALA A 117 3.32 -9.67 -9.55
C ALA A 117 4.58 -8.88 -9.97
N THR A 118 5.76 -9.33 -9.55
CA THR A 118 7.04 -8.68 -9.91
C THR A 118 7.53 -9.05 -11.32
N LEU A 119 7.25 -10.27 -11.78
CA LEU A 119 7.72 -10.77 -13.07
C LEU A 119 6.75 -10.47 -14.23
N ARG A 120 5.44 -10.46 -13.98
CA ARG A 120 4.40 -10.40 -15.01
C ARG A 120 3.59 -9.10 -15.02
N SER A 121 3.96 -8.10 -14.22
CA SER A 121 3.21 -6.84 -14.08
C SER A 121 1.76 -7.03 -13.64
N ASP A 122 1.47 -8.11 -12.92
CA ASP A 122 0.12 -8.33 -12.40
C ASP A 122 -0.13 -7.40 -11.21
N ARG A 123 -1.27 -6.72 -11.24
CA ARG A 123 -1.60 -5.68 -10.27
C ARG A 123 -2.35 -6.29 -9.10
N VAL A 124 -1.72 -6.32 -7.92
CA VAL A 124 -2.40 -6.61 -6.65
C VAL A 124 -3.46 -5.52 -6.40
N ARG A 125 -4.71 -5.94 -6.19
CA ARG A 125 -5.83 -5.01 -5.94
C ARG A 125 -6.25 -5.10 -4.46
N SER A 126 -6.16 -3.97 -3.76
CA SER A 126 -6.71 -3.80 -2.40
C SER A 126 -8.04 -3.03 -2.45
N ARG A 127 -9.01 -3.44 -1.64
CA ARG A 127 -10.28 -2.72 -1.42
C ARG A 127 -10.70 -2.86 0.04
N VAL A 128 -11.47 -1.89 0.53
CA VAL A 128 -12.13 -1.92 1.83
C VAL A 128 -13.63 -1.96 1.60
N GLU A 129 -14.34 -2.85 2.29
CA GLU A 129 -15.79 -3.01 2.21
C GLU A 129 -16.37 -3.00 3.62
N GLY A 130 -17.43 -2.21 3.84
CA GLY A 130 -18.09 -2.08 5.15
C GLY A 130 -18.81 -0.74 5.33
N LEU A 131 -19.72 -0.69 6.32
CA LEU A 131 -20.51 0.50 6.66
C LEU A 131 -20.00 1.13 7.96
N ILE A 132 -19.38 2.29 7.89
CA ILE A 132 -19.02 3.05 9.10
C ILE A 132 -20.16 3.99 9.48
N HIS A 133 -20.67 3.84 10.71
CA HIS A 133 -21.63 4.75 11.33
C HIS A 133 -21.14 5.28 12.68
N GLY A 134 -21.71 6.39 13.14
CA GLY A 134 -21.38 6.97 14.46
C GLY A 134 -20.00 7.62 14.55
N ALA A 135 -19.35 7.90 13.42
CA ALA A 135 -18.10 8.66 13.42
C ALA A 135 -18.38 10.17 13.48
N GLU A 136 -17.65 10.87 14.34
CA GLU A 136 -17.77 12.30 14.58
C GLU A 136 -16.56 13.07 14.04
N VAL A 137 -16.77 14.31 13.60
CA VAL A 137 -15.68 15.17 13.13
C VAL A 137 -15.06 15.88 14.34
N VAL A 138 -13.80 15.57 14.64
CA VAL A 138 -13.08 16.18 15.77
C VAL A 138 -12.29 17.41 15.32
N ASN A 139 -11.71 17.36 14.12
CA ASN A 139 -10.87 18.43 13.62
C ASN A 139 -11.03 18.62 12.11
N ILE A 140 -10.99 19.88 11.69
CA ILE A 140 -10.89 20.29 10.29
C ILE A 140 -9.87 21.42 10.25
N ALA A 141 -8.73 21.18 9.63
CA ALA A 141 -7.67 22.16 9.57
C ALA A 141 -6.99 22.19 8.19
N PRO A 142 -6.62 23.37 7.67
CA PRO A 142 -5.69 23.43 6.56
C PRO A 142 -4.29 23.05 7.04
N VAL A 143 -3.60 22.20 6.27
CA VAL A 143 -2.20 21.84 6.50
C VAL A 143 -1.38 22.38 5.34
N GLY A 144 -0.54 23.37 5.64
CA GLY A 144 0.18 24.12 4.61
C GLY A 144 -0.77 24.99 3.77
N ASN A 145 -0.45 25.14 2.49
CA ASN A 145 -1.12 26.12 1.61
C ASN A 145 -2.20 25.51 0.69
N ASP A 146 -2.16 24.19 0.45
CA ASP A 146 -2.98 23.54 -0.59
C ASP A 146 -3.65 22.25 -0.12
N THR A 147 -3.63 21.93 1.17
CA THR A 147 -4.18 20.67 1.68
C THR A 147 -5.09 20.91 2.88
N TYR A 148 -6.21 20.19 2.92
CA TYR A 148 -7.03 20.05 4.13
C TYR A 148 -6.78 18.71 4.79
N GLU A 149 -6.72 18.73 6.12
CA GLU A 149 -6.75 17.59 6.99
C GLU A 149 -8.10 17.54 7.71
N MET A 150 -8.69 16.34 7.79
CA MET A 150 -9.87 16.09 8.59
C MET A 150 -9.63 14.88 9.49
N THR A 151 -9.88 15.05 10.79
CA THR A 151 -9.79 13.95 11.76
C THR A 151 -11.19 13.56 12.21
N LEU A 152 -11.51 12.27 12.05
CA LEU A 152 -12.73 11.66 12.55
C LEU A 152 -12.42 10.81 13.79
N SER A 153 -13.34 10.81 14.75
CA SER A 153 -13.34 9.88 15.87
C SER A 153 -14.46 8.87 15.75
N LEU A 154 -14.19 7.63 16.16
CA LEU A 154 -15.18 6.58 16.32
C LEU A 154 -15.07 6.01 17.73
N ASP A 155 -16.21 5.90 18.42
CA ASP A 155 -16.26 5.25 19.73
C ASP A 155 -15.88 3.76 19.61
N ARG A 156 -15.16 3.25 20.61
CA ARG A 156 -14.77 1.84 20.64
C ARG A 156 -15.94 0.90 20.76
N ASP A 157 -16.98 1.27 21.51
CA ASP A 157 -18.14 0.41 21.69
C ASP A 157 -18.87 0.22 20.35
N VAL A 158 -19.02 1.31 19.59
CA VAL A 158 -19.55 1.29 18.22
C VAL A 158 -18.66 0.48 17.28
N MET A 159 -17.33 0.64 17.37
CA MET A 159 -16.39 -0.18 16.58
C MET A 159 -16.56 -1.68 16.86
N TYR A 160 -16.68 -2.09 18.12
CA TYR A 160 -16.86 -3.50 18.48
C TYR A 160 -18.18 -4.05 17.95
N GLU A 161 -19.26 -3.26 18.01
CA GLU A 161 -20.55 -3.59 17.43
C GLU A 161 -20.46 -3.77 15.90
N LEU A 162 -19.90 -2.79 15.20
CA LEU A 162 -19.69 -2.83 13.75
C LEU A 162 -18.91 -4.08 13.32
N ARG A 163 -17.84 -4.41 14.07
CA ARG A 163 -17.03 -5.61 13.80
C ARG A 163 -17.80 -6.89 14.07
N ALA A 164 -18.61 -6.94 15.12
CA ALA A 164 -19.42 -8.12 15.43
C ALA A 164 -20.45 -8.39 14.32
N ILE A 165 -21.12 -7.35 13.81
CA ILE A 165 -22.07 -7.45 12.69
C ILE A 165 -21.35 -7.96 11.44
N TYR A 166 -20.20 -7.37 11.09
CA TYR A 166 -19.43 -7.79 9.92
C TYR A 166 -18.97 -9.25 10.00
N LEU A 167 -18.46 -9.69 11.16
CA LEU A 167 -18.01 -11.06 11.33
C LEU A 167 -19.16 -12.08 11.25
N ASP A 168 -20.34 -11.73 11.75
CA ASP A 168 -21.54 -12.56 11.60
C ASP A 168 -21.99 -12.65 10.13
N GLU A 169 -21.97 -11.53 9.40
CA GLU A 169 -22.28 -11.50 7.96
C GLU A 169 -21.29 -12.35 7.16
N MET A 170 -19.98 -12.21 7.40
CA MET A 170 -18.95 -13.00 6.74
C MET A 170 -19.08 -14.50 7.06
N ALA A 171 -19.47 -14.86 8.29
CA ALA A 171 -19.73 -16.26 8.64
C ALA A 171 -20.96 -16.84 7.92
N ARG A 172 -21.93 -15.99 7.56
CA ARG A 172 -23.11 -16.40 6.78
C ARG A 172 -22.80 -16.52 5.28
N LEU A 173 -22.01 -15.60 4.73
CA LEU A 173 -21.63 -15.57 3.31
C LEU A 173 -20.54 -16.59 2.96
N GLY A 174 -19.70 -16.98 3.92
CA GLY A 174 -18.64 -17.97 3.75
C GLY A 174 -19.09 -19.43 3.79
N ARG A 175 -20.40 -19.72 3.69
CA ARG A 175 -20.96 -21.07 3.55
C ARG A 175 -21.54 -21.29 2.16
#